data_AF-A0A0K1PWS3-F1
#
_entry.id   AF-A0A0K1PWS3-F1
#
_cell.length_a   1.000
_cell.length_b   1.000
_cell.length_c   1.000
_cell.angle_alpha   90.00
_cell.angle_beta   90.00
_cell.angle_gamma   90.00
#
_symmetry.space_group_name_H-M   'P 1'
#
loop_
_entity.id
_entity.type
_entity.pdbx_description
1 polymer ?
#
loop_
_entity_poly.entity_id
_entity_poly.type
_entity_poly.pdbx_seq_one_letter_code
_entity_poly.pdbx_strand_id
1 'polypeptide(L)'
;MWAPRNSGRLRHICPEGPKVMTKSLHAQNARKPSANRVSPVESRGFRDRLRRVASAESLSKSLVVAAVIGGALLAGAPACSSSDKSSGAPTPACDSSKCAAGNTCLTYQGETKCRKTCASNSDPSSSCPFNYTCVPGEDGGEAFCRKDTSTNGAGAELAKGTGQWGASCLPMGGLAENPACDSAQGFQCYGVATTDADAYCTKYDCAQDSDCGAGFYCAAINASPNVESDERVVGETVRACLRRDYCAPCTADFDCGQGQHCVGDADGAGFCTNECSQGKNCPSDAVCADIGIGPKVCFPRAQRCVGDGSLCSPCRSDADCGEDGACVQGPYTTERSCAKKSTITCTLTTDLNGKPIQKQGVNLGCPALPGDLQGQVGVGCRGRKADDSTGLSRIGVASVPADYCTGMYAFGTDYNVGCWSRQTK
;
A
#
# COMPACT_ATOMS: atom_id res chain seq x y z
N MET A 1 30.51 37.93 1.91
CA MET A 1 30.32 38.87 3.04
C MET A 1 29.10 39.75 2.78
N TRP A 2 27.91 39.26 3.09
CA TRP A 2 26.68 40.05 3.07
C TRP A 2 25.96 39.78 4.39
N ALA A 3 25.79 40.82 5.20
CA ALA A 3 25.05 40.80 6.46
C ALA A 3 23.64 41.41 6.26
N PRO A 4 22.66 41.07 7.12
CA PRO A 4 21.23 41.13 6.81
C PRO A 4 20.54 42.42 7.30
N ARG A 5 19.37 42.73 6.74
CA ARG A 5 18.45 43.77 7.25
C ARG A 5 17.24 43.17 7.97
N ASN A 6 17.23 43.44 9.27
CA ASN A 6 16.15 43.66 10.22
C ASN A 6 14.67 43.44 9.84
N SER A 7 14.03 42.59 10.65
CA SER A 7 13.06 42.94 11.71
C SER A 7 11.89 43.89 11.37
N GLY A 8 10.70 43.30 11.19
CA GLY A 8 9.41 44.00 11.23
C GLY A 8 8.43 43.34 12.21
N ARG A 9 8.03 44.10 13.22
CA ARG A 9 7.30 43.73 14.43
C ARG A 9 5.77 43.91 14.28
N LEU A 10 5.01 43.03 14.95
CA LEU A 10 3.72 43.23 15.64
C LEU A 10 2.56 43.95 14.92
N ARG A 11 1.40 43.26 14.82
CA ARG A 11 0.10 43.77 15.34
C ARG A 11 -0.78 42.63 15.87
N HIS A 12 -0.98 42.63 17.19
CA HIS A 12 -2.19 42.12 17.86
C HIS A 12 -3.35 43.08 17.62
N ILE A 13 -4.59 42.56 17.52
CA ILE A 13 -5.86 43.10 18.07
C ILE A 13 -6.94 42.00 17.92
N CYS A 14 -7.59 41.66 19.04
CA CYS A 14 -8.79 40.81 19.20
C CYS A 14 -10.08 41.60 18.82
N PRO A 15 -11.34 41.05 18.80
CA PRO A 15 -11.99 40.43 19.96
C PRO A 15 -12.92 39.24 19.70
N GLU A 16 -13.20 38.57 20.81
CA GLU A 16 -14.24 37.58 21.05
C GLU A 16 -15.65 38.13 20.83
N GLY A 17 -16.59 37.22 20.51
CA GLY A 17 -18.02 37.45 20.60
C GLY A 17 -18.78 36.12 20.66
N PRO A 18 -19.55 35.83 21.71
CA PRO A 18 -20.27 34.57 21.87
C PRO A 18 -21.67 34.67 21.24
N LYS A 19 -22.14 33.61 20.56
CA LYS A 19 -23.57 33.47 20.25
C LYS A 19 -24.09 32.04 20.45
N VAL A 20 -24.87 31.93 21.54
CA VAL A 20 -26.22 31.34 21.65
C VAL A 20 -26.38 29.87 21.23
N MET A 21 -26.47 29.00 22.24
CA MET A 21 -27.11 27.70 22.15
C MET A 21 -28.64 27.86 22.05
N THR A 22 -29.22 27.39 20.95
CA THR A 22 -30.66 27.09 20.86
C THR A 22 -30.89 25.60 21.06
N LYS A 23 -31.52 25.26 22.20
CA LYS A 23 -32.18 23.97 22.44
C LYS A 23 -33.29 23.76 21.41
N SER A 24 -33.28 22.63 20.71
CA SER A 24 -34.47 22.11 20.04
C SER A 24 -34.76 20.70 20.56
N LEU A 25 -35.82 20.61 21.38
CA LEU A 25 -36.52 19.38 21.71
C LEU A 25 -37.26 18.90 20.47
N HIS A 26 -37.07 17.66 20.02
CA HIS A 26 -38.09 16.93 19.26
C HIS A 26 -38.14 15.46 19.68
N ALA A 27 -39.25 15.15 20.36
CA ALA A 27 -40.11 13.99 20.25
C ALA A 27 -39.50 12.59 20.07
N GLN A 28 -39.67 11.84 21.16
CA GLN A 28 -39.68 10.39 21.26
C GLN A 28 -40.70 9.78 20.28
N ASN A 29 -40.31 8.75 19.53
CA ASN A 29 -41.23 7.78 18.95
C ASN A 29 -40.73 6.37 19.24
N ALA A 30 -41.36 5.77 20.25
CA ALA A 30 -41.19 4.37 20.63
C ALA A 30 -41.81 3.46 19.56
N ARG A 31 -41.01 2.58 18.96
CA ARG A 31 -41.51 1.39 18.25
C ARG A 31 -41.08 0.13 18.99
N LYS A 32 -42.08 -0.69 19.29
CA LYS A 32 -42.00 -1.99 19.96
C LYS A 32 -41.07 -2.97 19.22
N PRO A 33 -40.33 -3.84 19.93
CA PRO A 33 -39.63 -4.96 19.31
C PRO A 33 -40.62 -6.10 19.02
N SER A 34 -40.67 -6.55 17.77
CA SER A 34 -41.35 -7.79 17.37
C SER A 34 -40.38 -8.95 17.56
N ALA A 35 -40.73 -9.86 18.46
CA ALA A 35 -40.01 -11.09 18.72
C ALA A 35 -40.23 -12.07 17.56
N ASN A 36 -39.16 -12.44 16.84
CA ASN A 36 -39.14 -13.65 16.04
C ASN A 36 -38.15 -14.63 16.66
N ARG A 37 -38.72 -15.69 17.24
CA ARG A 37 -38.02 -16.91 17.64
C ARG A 37 -37.50 -17.60 16.38
N VAL A 38 -36.19 -17.82 16.30
CA VAL A 38 -35.61 -18.86 15.46
C VAL A 38 -35.02 -19.90 16.40
N SER A 39 -35.51 -21.13 16.28
CA SER A 39 -35.04 -22.30 17.03
C SER A 39 -33.60 -22.66 16.62
N PRO A 40 -32.80 -23.24 17.53
CA PRO A 40 -31.42 -23.62 17.25
C PRO A 40 -31.36 -24.87 16.38
N VAL A 41 -30.60 -24.79 15.29
CA VAL A 41 -30.14 -25.97 14.54
C VAL A 41 -28.94 -26.57 15.28
N GLU A 42 -29.05 -27.88 15.46
CA GLU A 42 -28.19 -28.76 16.22
C GLU A 42 -26.87 -29.02 15.46
N SER A 43 -25.76 -28.39 15.89
CA SER A 43 -24.43 -28.65 15.33
C SER A 43 -23.69 -29.69 16.17
N ARG A 44 -23.93 -30.98 15.88
CA ARG A 44 -23.11 -32.08 16.41
C ARG A 44 -21.82 -32.21 15.59
N GLY A 45 -20.70 -32.02 16.28
CA GLY A 45 -19.48 -32.83 16.16
C GLY A 45 -18.67 -32.73 14.87
N PHE A 46 -17.59 -31.94 14.91
CA PHE A 46 -16.36 -32.30 14.20
C PHE A 46 -15.14 -31.67 14.90
N ARG A 47 -14.80 -32.20 16.07
CA ARG A 47 -13.44 -32.14 16.61
C ARG A 47 -12.81 -33.49 16.36
N ASP A 48 -11.89 -33.55 15.40
CA ASP A 48 -10.67 -34.36 15.44
C ASP A 48 -9.98 -34.35 14.08
N ARG A 49 -8.89 -33.58 13.98
CA ARG A 49 -7.67 -33.92 13.23
C ARG A 49 -6.62 -32.83 13.48
N LEU A 50 -5.89 -33.00 14.57
CA LEU A 50 -4.59 -32.40 14.76
C LEU A 50 -3.50 -33.30 14.16
N ARG A 51 -2.50 -32.63 13.57
CA ARG A 51 -1.13 -33.09 13.31
C ARG A 51 -0.92 -34.13 12.20
N ARG A 52 -0.40 -33.63 11.07
CA ARG A 52 0.86 -34.06 10.43
C ARG A 52 1.23 -33.01 9.38
N VAL A 53 2.08 -32.04 9.73
CA VAL A 53 2.86 -31.31 8.73
C VAL A 53 4.17 -32.07 8.62
N ALA A 54 4.25 -32.93 7.61
CA ALA A 54 5.51 -33.47 7.14
C ALA A 54 6.09 -32.45 6.15
N SER A 55 7.38 -32.15 6.30
CA SER A 55 8.18 -31.46 5.29
C SER A 55 7.94 -32.09 3.92
N ALA A 56 7.56 -31.28 2.94
CA ALA A 56 7.56 -31.67 1.54
C ALA A 56 8.65 -30.88 0.84
N GLU A 57 9.77 -31.56 0.57
CA GLU A 57 10.75 -31.16 -0.42
C GLU A 57 10.06 -31.08 -1.79
N SER A 58 10.14 -29.92 -2.43
CA SER A 58 9.61 -29.69 -3.77
C SER A 58 10.51 -30.34 -4.82
N LEU A 59 10.23 -31.61 -5.14
CA LEU A 59 10.68 -32.27 -6.36
C LEU A 59 9.64 -32.04 -7.46
N SER A 60 9.83 -30.99 -8.25
CA SER A 60 9.04 -30.72 -9.46
C SER A 60 9.46 -31.70 -10.56
N LYS A 61 8.63 -32.72 -10.81
CA LYS A 61 8.76 -33.63 -11.95
C LYS A 61 7.93 -33.09 -13.11
N SER A 62 8.64 -32.65 -14.14
CA SER A 62 8.11 -32.31 -15.46
C SER A 62 7.34 -33.47 -16.07
N LEU A 63 6.11 -33.21 -16.51
CA LEU A 63 5.38 -34.08 -17.43
C LEU A 63 5.02 -33.25 -18.65
N VAL A 64 5.78 -33.48 -19.72
CA VAL A 64 5.57 -32.90 -21.05
C VAL A 64 4.39 -33.62 -21.68
N VAL A 65 3.28 -32.91 -21.90
CA VAL A 65 2.23 -33.35 -22.82
C VAL A 65 2.20 -32.36 -23.97
N ALA A 66 2.68 -32.82 -25.13
CA ALA A 66 2.57 -32.11 -26.39
C ALA A 66 1.15 -32.24 -26.93
N ALA A 67 0.53 -31.11 -27.26
CA ALA A 67 -0.66 -31.07 -28.11
C ALA A 67 -0.49 -29.95 -29.14
N VAL A 68 -0.36 -30.37 -30.40
CA VAL A 68 -0.27 -29.56 -31.62
C VAL A 68 -1.68 -29.29 -32.11
N ILE A 69 -2.13 -28.03 -32.16
CA ILE A 69 -3.19 -27.59 -33.08
C ILE A 69 -2.86 -26.17 -33.56
N GLY A 70 -2.73 -26.02 -34.87
CA GLY A 70 -2.42 -24.77 -35.55
C GLY A 70 -3.63 -23.84 -35.73
N GLY A 71 -3.33 -22.56 -35.99
CA GLY A 71 -4.34 -21.58 -36.36
C GLY A 71 -3.78 -20.18 -36.62
N ALA A 72 -3.76 -19.80 -37.90
CA ALA A 72 -3.82 -18.45 -38.49
C ALA A 72 -2.90 -17.32 -37.97
N LEU A 73 -1.92 -16.97 -38.80
CA LEU A 73 -1.09 -15.77 -38.76
C LEU A 73 -1.87 -14.51 -39.17
N LEU A 74 -1.92 -13.52 -38.29
CA LEU A 74 -2.15 -12.10 -38.62
C LEU A 74 -0.83 -11.36 -38.38
N ALA A 75 -0.25 -10.84 -39.45
CA ALA A 75 1.05 -10.16 -39.45
C ALA A 75 0.96 -8.78 -38.79
N GLY A 76 1.48 -8.66 -37.57
CA GLY A 76 1.89 -7.39 -36.97
C GLY A 76 3.39 -7.20 -37.14
N ALA A 77 3.82 -6.05 -37.65
CA ALA A 77 5.23 -5.75 -37.91
C ALA A 77 6.08 -5.86 -36.64
N PRO A 78 7.16 -6.68 -36.62
CA PRO A 78 8.09 -6.71 -35.50
C PRO A 78 8.87 -5.39 -35.44
N ALA A 79 8.92 -4.77 -34.26
CA ALA A 79 9.87 -3.70 -33.98
C ALA A 79 11.29 -4.29 -34.04
N CYS A 80 11.96 -4.08 -35.17
CA CYS A 80 13.32 -4.55 -35.44
C CYS A 80 14.34 -3.89 -34.49
N SER A 81 15.04 -4.70 -33.71
CA SER A 81 16.38 -4.36 -33.21
C SER A 81 17.37 -5.30 -33.89
N SER A 82 17.82 -4.92 -35.10
CA SER A 82 18.81 -5.65 -35.88
C SER A 82 20.17 -5.61 -35.17
N SER A 83 20.56 -6.72 -34.56
CA SER A 83 21.90 -6.89 -34.00
C SER A 83 22.81 -7.58 -35.02
N ASP A 84 23.36 -6.81 -35.96
CA ASP A 84 24.42 -7.28 -36.85
C ASP A 84 25.73 -7.36 -36.08
N LYS A 85 26.15 -8.59 -35.79
CA LYS A 85 27.50 -8.92 -35.30
C LYS A 85 28.49 -8.77 -36.45
N SER A 86 28.93 -7.54 -36.74
CA SER A 86 30.05 -7.31 -37.67
C SER A 86 31.21 -6.61 -36.98
N SER A 87 32.36 -7.25 -37.12
CA SER A 87 33.72 -6.92 -36.70
C SER A 87 34.11 -5.44 -36.71
N GLY A 88 34.48 -4.90 -35.54
CA GLY A 88 35.55 -3.91 -35.35
C GLY A 88 35.36 -2.48 -35.88
N ALA A 89 34.28 -2.17 -36.59
CA ALA A 89 33.98 -0.81 -36.99
C ALA A 89 33.32 -0.05 -35.82
N PRO A 90 33.65 1.23 -35.57
CA PRO A 90 32.93 2.05 -34.61
C PRO A 90 31.45 2.02 -34.97
N THR A 91 30.61 1.60 -34.04
CA THR A 91 29.15 1.54 -34.22
C THR A 91 28.70 2.93 -34.68
N PRO A 92 28.07 3.06 -35.86
CA PRO A 92 27.64 4.36 -36.34
C PRO A 92 26.79 5.03 -35.27
N ALA A 93 27.09 6.29 -34.96
CA ALA A 93 26.37 7.05 -33.95
C ALA A 93 24.87 7.03 -34.27
N CYS A 94 24.05 6.82 -33.24
CA CYS A 94 22.59 6.81 -33.40
C CYS A 94 22.13 8.16 -33.97
N ASP A 95 21.30 8.11 -35.01
CA ASP A 95 20.75 9.29 -35.70
C ASP A 95 19.24 9.37 -35.47
N SER A 96 18.79 10.37 -34.69
CA SER A 96 17.38 10.52 -34.32
C SER A 96 16.46 10.69 -35.53
N SER A 97 16.97 11.21 -36.65
CA SER A 97 16.18 11.38 -37.88
C SER A 97 15.84 10.05 -38.57
N LYS A 98 16.56 8.98 -38.24
CA LYS A 98 16.33 7.62 -38.75
C LYS A 98 15.49 6.77 -37.80
N CYS A 99 15.17 7.29 -36.63
CA CYS A 99 14.28 6.59 -35.70
C CYS A 99 12.84 6.58 -36.22
N ALA A 100 12.08 5.54 -35.86
CA ALA A 100 10.64 5.52 -36.12
C ALA A 100 9.94 6.70 -35.42
N ALA A 101 8.79 7.13 -35.94
CA ALA A 101 8.03 8.22 -35.34
C ALA A 101 7.73 7.97 -33.85
N GLY A 102 8.00 8.96 -33.00
CA GLY A 102 7.89 8.85 -31.54
C GLY A 102 9.10 8.23 -30.83
N ASN A 103 10.15 7.87 -31.59
CA ASN A 103 11.42 7.40 -31.02
C ASN A 103 12.52 8.44 -31.25
N THR A 104 13.45 8.53 -30.31
CA THR A 104 14.64 9.39 -30.40
C THR A 104 15.88 8.64 -29.93
N CYS A 105 17.07 9.06 -30.34
CA CYS A 105 18.32 8.47 -29.89
C CYS A 105 18.61 8.86 -28.45
N LEU A 106 18.53 7.87 -27.55
CA LEU A 106 18.76 8.05 -26.12
C LEU A 106 19.81 7.05 -25.64
N THR A 107 20.76 7.56 -24.84
CA THR A 107 21.77 6.76 -24.15
C THR A 107 21.21 6.24 -22.84
N TYR A 108 21.38 4.94 -22.63
CA TYR A 108 21.06 4.28 -21.37
C TYR A 108 22.02 3.12 -21.14
N GLN A 109 22.64 3.08 -19.96
CA GLN A 109 23.69 2.16 -19.56
C GLN A 109 24.85 2.13 -20.55
N GLY A 110 25.24 3.32 -21.04
CA GLY A 110 26.32 3.47 -22.03
C GLY A 110 25.95 3.07 -23.46
N GLU A 111 24.69 2.73 -23.73
CA GLU A 111 24.22 2.34 -25.06
C GLU A 111 23.21 3.34 -25.65
N THR A 112 23.59 3.97 -26.76
CA THR A 112 22.71 4.87 -27.53
C THR A 112 21.93 4.13 -28.61
N LYS A 113 20.59 4.12 -28.49
CA LYS A 113 19.66 3.49 -29.44
C LYS A 113 18.45 4.37 -29.68
N CYS A 114 17.70 4.13 -30.76
CA CYS A 114 16.37 4.69 -30.95
C CYS A 114 15.42 4.09 -29.90
N ARG A 115 14.94 4.90 -28.95
CA ARG A 115 14.03 4.50 -27.88
C ARG A 115 12.74 5.30 -27.98
N LYS A 116 11.61 4.65 -27.71
CA LYS A 116 10.30 5.33 -27.63
C LYS A 116 10.26 6.20 -26.39
N THR A 117 9.96 7.48 -26.54
CA THR A 117 9.82 8.39 -25.41
C THR A 117 8.47 8.19 -24.72
N CYS A 118 8.38 8.57 -23.45
CA CYS A 118 7.17 8.43 -22.65
C CYS A 118 7.10 9.54 -21.61
N ALA A 119 5.90 9.79 -21.08
CA ALA A 119 5.68 10.82 -20.04
C ALA A 119 4.92 10.28 -18.82
N SER A 120 4.45 9.05 -18.85
CA SER A 120 3.67 8.46 -17.75
C SER A 120 3.73 6.93 -17.79
N ASN A 121 3.61 6.28 -16.63
CA ASN A 121 3.33 4.84 -16.55
C ASN A 121 1.84 4.50 -16.44
N SER A 122 0.97 5.50 -16.34
CA SER A 122 -0.45 5.32 -16.00
C SER A 122 -1.40 5.90 -17.04
N ASP A 123 -0.99 6.91 -17.82
CA ASP A 123 -1.80 7.47 -18.90
C ASP A 123 -1.61 6.67 -20.22
N PRO A 124 -2.66 5.98 -20.73
CA PRO A 124 -2.56 5.16 -21.94
C PRO A 124 -2.07 5.90 -23.20
N SER A 125 -2.21 7.22 -23.25
CA SER A 125 -1.83 8.03 -24.41
C SER A 125 -0.34 8.37 -24.44
N SER A 126 0.30 8.40 -23.27
CA SER A 126 1.72 8.75 -23.08
C SER A 126 2.55 7.63 -22.43
N SER A 127 1.91 6.49 -22.14
CA SER A 127 2.53 5.31 -21.57
C SER A 127 3.20 4.41 -22.59
N CYS A 128 4.05 3.55 -22.04
CA CYS A 128 4.72 2.53 -22.79
C CYS A 128 3.77 1.38 -23.18
N PRO A 129 4.09 0.64 -24.26
CA PRO A 129 3.37 -0.58 -24.61
C PRO A 129 3.40 -1.62 -23.49
N PHE A 130 2.57 -2.65 -23.59
CA PHE A 130 2.60 -3.80 -22.68
C PHE A 130 4.00 -4.43 -22.60
N ASN A 131 4.44 -4.80 -21.38
CA ASN A 131 5.81 -5.22 -21.02
C ASN A 131 6.90 -4.15 -21.19
N TYR A 132 6.52 -2.87 -21.16
CA TYR A 132 7.46 -1.77 -21.08
C TYR A 132 7.01 -0.80 -20.00
N THR A 133 7.97 -0.29 -19.25
CA THR A 133 7.81 0.74 -18.23
C THR A 133 8.56 1.99 -18.65
N CYS A 134 7.94 3.14 -18.43
CA CYS A 134 8.54 4.45 -18.59
C CYS A 134 9.55 4.68 -17.47
N VAL A 135 10.80 4.96 -17.84
CA VAL A 135 11.92 5.17 -16.91
C VAL A 135 12.65 6.47 -17.23
N PRO A 136 13.33 7.10 -16.26
CA PRO A 136 14.10 8.30 -16.55
C PRO A 136 15.26 7.99 -17.50
N GLY A 137 15.62 8.98 -18.33
CA GLY A 137 16.88 8.96 -19.07
C GLY A 137 18.09 9.11 -18.13
N GLU A 138 19.28 8.73 -18.60
CA GLU A 138 20.52 9.00 -17.86
C GLU A 138 20.74 10.52 -17.69
N ASP A 139 21.32 10.92 -16.57
CA ASP A 139 21.68 12.32 -16.26
C ASP A 139 20.51 13.32 -16.39
N GLY A 140 19.28 12.88 -16.11
CA GLY A 140 18.08 13.71 -16.24
C GLY A 140 17.60 13.88 -17.68
N GLY A 141 18.04 12.99 -18.58
CA GLY A 141 17.56 12.92 -19.95
C GLY A 141 16.08 12.56 -20.08
N GLU A 142 15.57 12.66 -21.30
CA GLU A 142 14.18 12.36 -21.63
C GLU A 142 13.78 10.94 -21.23
N ALA A 143 12.62 10.79 -20.59
CA ALA A 143 12.10 9.51 -20.17
C ALA A 143 11.72 8.64 -21.38
N PHE A 144 11.92 7.32 -21.26
CA PHE A 144 11.71 6.40 -22.37
C PHE A 144 11.21 5.03 -21.91
N CYS A 145 10.66 4.28 -22.87
CA CYS A 145 10.15 2.95 -22.64
C CYS A 145 11.28 1.92 -22.56
N ARG A 146 11.46 1.35 -21.37
CA ARG A 146 12.34 0.21 -21.12
C ARG A 146 11.51 -1.05 -21.00
N LYS A 147 12.00 -2.14 -21.58
CA LYS A 147 11.36 -3.45 -21.48
C LYS A 147 11.38 -3.94 -20.02
N ASP A 148 10.26 -4.49 -19.56
CA ASP A 148 10.14 -5.12 -18.25
C ASP A 148 10.89 -6.46 -18.22
N THR A 149 11.37 -6.86 -17.04
CA THR A 149 12.05 -8.15 -16.81
C THR A 149 11.09 -9.25 -16.38
N SER A 150 9.80 -8.95 -16.29
CA SER A 150 8.76 -9.89 -15.90
C SER A 150 8.59 -11.04 -16.90
N THR A 151 8.43 -12.27 -16.39
CA THR A 151 8.25 -13.48 -17.21
C THR A 151 7.07 -14.31 -16.72
N ASN A 152 6.61 -15.28 -17.50
CA ASN A 152 5.51 -16.18 -17.16
C ASN A 152 5.85 -17.27 -16.12
N GLY A 153 6.92 -17.10 -15.33
CA GLY A 153 7.42 -18.12 -14.38
C GLY A 153 8.25 -19.24 -15.03
N ALA A 154 8.00 -19.55 -16.31
CA ALA A 154 8.84 -20.44 -17.13
C ALA A 154 9.99 -19.69 -17.85
N GLY A 155 10.16 -18.39 -17.55
CA GLY A 155 11.18 -17.53 -18.14
C GLY A 155 10.82 -16.95 -19.51
N ALA A 156 9.64 -17.24 -20.06
CA ALA A 156 9.18 -16.64 -21.31
C ALA A 156 8.55 -15.26 -21.07
N GLU A 157 8.58 -14.39 -22.08
CA GLU A 157 7.96 -13.08 -22.04
C GLU A 157 6.44 -13.20 -21.84
N LEU A 158 5.87 -12.23 -21.12
CA LEU A 158 4.42 -12.19 -20.92
C LEU A 158 3.71 -11.88 -22.24
N ALA A 159 2.68 -12.64 -22.58
CA ALA A 159 1.74 -12.30 -23.64
C ALA A 159 0.62 -11.45 -23.05
N LYS A 160 0.21 -10.37 -23.74
CA LYS A 160 -0.91 -9.54 -23.30
C LYS A 160 -2.20 -10.36 -23.23
N GLY A 161 -2.87 -10.32 -22.08
CA GLY A 161 -4.10 -11.10 -21.83
C GLY A 161 -5.00 -10.45 -20.78
N THR A 162 -6.14 -11.09 -20.51
CA THR A 162 -7.03 -10.73 -19.39
C THR A 162 -6.47 -11.28 -18.07
N GLY A 163 -6.84 -10.69 -16.93
CA GLY A 163 -6.41 -11.22 -15.61
C GLY A 163 -4.96 -10.91 -15.24
N GLN A 164 -4.40 -9.85 -15.83
CA GLN A 164 -3.01 -9.42 -15.60
C GLN A 164 -2.98 -8.15 -14.73
N TRP A 165 -1.88 -7.41 -14.76
CA TRP A 165 -1.61 -6.20 -13.98
C TRP A 165 -2.86 -5.36 -13.68
N GLY A 166 -3.34 -5.42 -12.44
CA GLY A 166 -4.43 -4.58 -11.94
C GLY A 166 -5.84 -5.02 -12.32
N ALA A 167 -6.01 -6.13 -13.04
CA ALA A 167 -7.33 -6.71 -13.29
C ALA A 167 -7.98 -7.08 -11.95
N SER A 168 -9.22 -6.67 -11.73
CA SER A 168 -9.93 -6.99 -10.47
C SER A 168 -10.07 -8.51 -10.29
N CYS A 169 -9.89 -8.98 -9.06
CA CYS A 169 -10.15 -10.36 -8.67
C CYS A 169 -11.03 -10.40 -7.42
N LEU A 170 -11.75 -11.52 -7.23
CA LEU A 170 -12.53 -11.73 -6.01
C LEU A 170 -11.65 -12.47 -5.00
N PRO A 171 -11.45 -11.96 -3.76
CA PRO A 171 -10.63 -12.65 -2.76
C PRO A 171 -11.04 -14.11 -2.50
N MET A 172 -12.35 -14.39 -2.57
CA MET A 172 -12.90 -15.75 -2.42
C MET A 172 -12.38 -16.77 -3.45
N GLY A 173 -11.78 -16.31 -4.55
CA GLY A 173 -11.12 -17.19 -5.52
C GLY A 173 -9.75 -17.70 -5.08
N GLY A 174 -9.27 -17.29 -3.90
CA GLY A 174 -7.94 -17.65 -3.38
C GLY A 174 -6.81 -16.84 -4.01
N LEU A 175 -5.58 -17.13 -3.57
CA LEU A 175 -4.38 -16.43 -4.03
C LEU A 175 -3.92 -16.93 -5.40
N ALA A 176 -3.57 -18.21 -5.51
CA ALA A 176 -2.92 -18.79 -6.70
C ALA A 176 -3.90 -19.32 -7.75
N GLU A 177 -5.07 -19.82 -7.34
CA GLU A 177 -6.06 -20.47 -8.20
C GLU A 177 -7.23 -19.55 -8.58
N ASN A 178 -7.03 -18.23 -8.46
CA ASN A 178 -8.09 -17.27 -8.73
C ASN A 178 -8.46 -17.25 -10.22
N PRO A 179 -9.70 -17.61 -10.60
CA PRO A 179 -10.08 -17.71 -12.01
C PRO A 179 -10.11 -16.36 -12.73
N ALA A 180 -10.10 -15.25 -12.00
CA ALA A 180 -9.98 -13.91 -12.58
C ALA A 180 -8.55 -13.57 -13.01
N CYS A 181 -7.54 -14.28 -12.49
CA CYS A 181 -6.13 -14.00 -12.75
C CYS A 181 -5.52 -14.98 -13.74
N ASP A 182 -4.57 -14.49 -14.53
CA ASP A 182 -3.83 -15.26 -15.52
C ASP A 182 -2.74 -16.11 -14.87
N SER A 183 -3.16 -17.17 -14.17
CA SER A 183 -2.26 -18.09 -13.48
C SER A 183 -1.31 -18.81 -14.44
N ALA A 184 -1.69 -18.97 -15.71
CA ALA A 184 -0.81 -19.51 -16.76
C ALA A 184 0.41 -18.62 -17.03
N GLN A 185 0.32 -17.33 -16.71
CA GLN A 185 1.43 -16.38 -16.77
C GLN A 185 1.95 -15.96 -15.39
N GLY A 186 1.55 -16.69 -14.35
CA GLY A 186 1.99 -16.49 -12.97
C GLY A 186 1.39 -15.26 -12.30
N PHE A 187 0.22 -14.80 -12.72
CA PHE A 187 -0.56 -13.79 -11.99
C PHE A 187 -1.41 -14.44 -10.90
N GLN A 188 -1.48 -13.78 -9.76
CA GLN A 188 -2.18 -14.22 -8.54
C GLN A 188 -3.00 -13.04 -7.98
N CYS A 189 -4.03 -13.34 -7.19
CA CYS A 189 -4.90 -12.33 -6.61
C CYS A 189 -4.28 -11.73 -5.34
N TYR A 190 -3.94 -10.45 -5.38
CA TYR A 190 -3.51 -9.69 -4.21
C TYR A 190 -4.68 -8.96 -3.57
N GLY A 191 -4.73 -8.98 -2.24
CA GLY A 191 -5.65 -8.24 -1.40
C GLY A 191 -5.22 -8.35 0.06
N VAL A 192 -5.64 -7.41 0.90
CA VAL A 192 -5.22 -7.30 2.32
C VAL A 192 -6.16 -8.00 3.31
N ALA A 193 -7.24 -8.60 2.81
CA ALA A 193 -8.23 -9.36 3.59
C ALA A 193 -9.03 -10.31 2.68
N THR A 194 -9.74 -11.27 3.28
CA THR A 194 -10.63 -12.21 2.58
C THR A 194 -11.87 -11.54 1.96
N THR A 195 -12.08 -10.26 2.27
CA THR A 195 -13.21 -9.44 1.82
C THR A 195 -12.76 -8.14 1.16
N ASP A 196 -11.49 -8.04 0.79
CA ASP A 196 -10.93 -6.87 0.14
C ASP A 196 -11.59 -6.62 -1.23
N ALA A 197 -12.41 -5.57 -1.31
CA ALA A 197 -13.14 -5.20 -2.53
C ALA A 197 -12.22 -4.60 -3.60
N ASP A 198 -11.01 -4.16 -3.22
CA ASP A 198 -10.03 -3.55 -4.10
C ASP A 198 -8.96 -4.56 -4.57
N ALA A 199 -9.18 -5.86 -4.31
CA ALA A 199 -8.26 -6.93 -4.71
C ALA A 199 -8.04 -6.98 -6.24
N TYR A 200 -6.80 -7.25 -6.64
CA TYR A 200 -6.39 -7.23 -8.04
C TYR A 200 -5.32 -8.29 -8.38
N CYS A 201 -5.25 -8.66 -9.65
CA CYS A 201 -4.27 -9.59 -10.17
C CYS A 201 -2.89 -8.91 -10.32
N THR A 202 -1.88 -9.55 -9.76
CA THR A 202 -0.49 -9.09 -9.80
C THR A 202 0.47 -10.27 -9.75
N LYS A 203 1.78 -10.01 -9.79
CA LYS A 203 2.82 -11.01 -9.60
C LYS A 203 3.45 -10.91 -8.22
N TYR A 204 3.84 -12.08 -7.71
CA TYR A 204 4.61 -12.25 -6.48
C TYR A 204 6.08 -12.52 -6.83
N ASP A 205 6.94 -12.54 -5.81
CA ASP A 205 8.37 -12.87 -5.89
C ASP A 205 9.19 -11.92 -6.79
N CYS A 206 8.73 -10.67 -6.94
CA CYS A 206 9.53 -9.64 -7.59
C CYS A 206 10.80 -9.34 -6.77
N ALA A 207 11.92 -9.06 -7.44
CA ALA A 207 13.16 -8.62 -6.80
C ALA A 207 13.31 -7.09 -6.86
N GLN A 208 12.85 -6.49 -7.95
CA GLN A 208 12.98 -5.06 -8.24
C GLN A 208 11.78 -4.55 -9.07
N ASP A 209 11.64 -3.24 -9.18
CA ASP A 209 10.51 -2.60 -9.87
C ASP A 209 10.40 -2.99 -11.35
N SER A 210 11.52 -3.32 -12.02
CA SER A 210 11.48 -3.76 -13.42
C SER A 210 10.84 -5.13 -13.62
N ASP A 211 10.68 -5.92 -12.56
CA ASP A 211 9.98 -7.21 -12.61
C ASP A 211 8.45 -7.03 -12.62
N CYS A 212 8.00 -5.80 -12.35
CA CYS A 212 6.60 -5.40 -12.33
C CYS A 212 6.23 -4.66 -13.61
N GLY A 213 4.95 -4.72 -13.99
CA GLY A 213 4.44 -3.95 -15.12
C GLY A 213 4.36 -2.45 -14.82
N ALA A 214 4.18 -1.64 -15.86
CA ALA A 214 3.98 -0.19 -15.74
C ALA A 214 2.89 0.16 -14.71
N GLY A 215 3.21 1.12 -13.83
CA GLY A 215 2.33 1.57 -12.75
C GLY A 215 2.38 0.71 -11.49
N PHE A 216 3.27 -0.30 -11.46
CA PHE A 216 3.52 -1.13 -10.29
C PHE A 216 4.96 -0.95 -9.78
N TYR A 217 5.20 -1.38 -8.55
CA TYR A 217 6.51 -1.40 -7.92
C TYR A 217 6.66 -2.64 -7.06
N CYS A 218 7.90 -3.06 -6.83
CA CYS A 218 8.15 -4.26 -6.06
C CYS A 218 8.27 -3.93 -4.56
N ALA A 219 7.34 -4.45 -3.77
CA ALA A 219 7.26 -4.17 -2.33
C ALA A 219 7.29 -5.45 -1.50
N ALA A 220 7.78 -5.35 -0.26
CA ALA A 220 7.51 -6.33 0.77
C ALA A 220 6.13 -6.06 1.38
N ILE A 221 5.28 -7.09 1.42
CA ILE A 221 3.96 -7.08 2.04
C ILE A 221 3.88 -8.17 3.10
N ASN A 222 2.94 -8.02 4.03
CA ASN A 222 2.68 -9.07 5.01
C ASN A 222 2.17 -10.33 4.29
N ALA A 223 2.69 -11.49 4.69
CA ALA A 223 2.20 -12.77 4.18
C ALA A 223 0.73 -13.00 4.58
N SER A 224 0.33 -12.49 5.75
CA SER A 224 -1.05 -12.49 6.23
C SER A 224 -1.32 -11.28 7.16
N PRO A 225 -2.50 -10.63 7.14
CA PRO A 225 -3.70 -11.00 6.40
C PRO A 225 -3.56 -10.84 4.89
N ASN A 226 -4.30 -11.67 4.15
CA ASN A 226 -4.33 -11.72 2.69
C ASN A 226 -5.72 -12.19 2.21
N VAL A 227 -5.85 -12.52 0.92
CA VAL A 227 -7.12 -13.00 0.34
C VAL A 227 -7.59 -14.37 0.86
N GLU A 228 -6.72 -15.15 1.49
CA GLU A 228 -7.01 -16.50 2.02
C GLU A 228 -7.21 -16.51 3.54
N SER A 229 -6.66 -15.53 4.26
CA SER A 229 -6.72 -15.47 5.73
C SER A 229 -6.79 -14.03 6.24
N ASP A 230 -7.73 -13.77 7.15
CA ASP A 230 -7.75 -12.53 7.93
C ASP A 230 -6.87 -12.65 9.20
N GLU A 231 -6.32 -13.84 9.48
CA GLU A 231 -5.46 -14.06 10.63
C GLU A 231 -4.04 -13.57 10.35
N ARG A 232 -3.65 -12.48 11.00
CA ARG A 232 -2.30 -11.91 10.88
C ARG A 232 -1.22 -12.84 11.40
N VAL A 233 -0.12 -12.93 10.65
CA VAL A 233 1.15 -13.51 11.09
C VAL A 233 2.19 -12.39 11.10
N VAL A 234 2.77 -12.10 12.26
CA VAL A 234 3.66 -10.94 12.43
C VAL A 234 5.07 -11.29 11.94
N GLY A 235 5.65 -10.36 11.17
CA GLY A 235 7.05 -10.45 10.72
C GLY A 235 7.28 -11.39 9.53
N GLU A 236 6.26 -12.14 9.09
CA GLU A 236 6.33 -12.88 7.84
C GLU A 236 5.91 -11.98 6.68
N THR A 237 6.83 -11.77 5.73
CA THR A 237 6.58 -10.94 4.55
C THR A 237 6.90 -11.69 3.27
N VAL A 238 6.14 -11.41 2.21
CA VAL A 238 6.40 -11.85 0.84
C VAL A 238 6.62 -10.63 -0.05
N ARG A 239 7.19 -10.82 -1.24
CA ARG A 239 7.34 -9.73 -2.22
C ARG A 239 6.24 -9.80 -3.26
N ALA A 240 5.66 -8.66 -3.60
CA ALA A 240 4.66 -8.56 -4.64
C ALA A 240 4.78 -7.24 -5.39
N CYS A 241 4.31 -7.25 -6.63
CA CYS A 241 4.14 -6.05 -7.42
C CYS A 241 2.88 -5.31 -6.94
N LEU A 242 3.05 -4.17 -6.29
CA LEU A 242 1.95 -3.34 -5.82
C LEU A 242 1.67 -2.19 -6.78
N ARG A 243 0.41 -1.80 -6.91
CA ARG A 243 0.04 -0.59 -7.65
C ARG A 243 0.71 0.61 -6.98
N ARG A 244 1.22 1.54 -7.78
CA ARG A 244 1.70 2.82 -7.26
C ARG A 244 0.51 3.72 -6.94
N ASP A 245 0.30 3.95 -5.67
CA ASP A 245 -0.72 4.82 -5.11
C ASP A 245 -0.13 5.79 -4.08
N TYR A 246 -0.97 6.42 -3.27
CA TYR A 246 -0.52 7.34 -2.23
C TYR A 246 0.49 6.65 -1.30
N CYS A 247 1.62 7.32 -1.07
CA CYS A 247 2.75 6.80 -0.31
C CYS A 247 3.53 5.64 -0.96
N ALA A 248 3.29 5.26 -2.23
CA ALA A 248 4.21 4.40 -2.98
C ALA A 248 5.55 5.12 -3.21
N PRO A 249 6.70 4.43 -3.19
CA PRO A 249 8.00 5.06 -3.47
C PRO A 249 8.05 5.56 -4.92
N CYS A 250 8.82 6.60 -5.20
CA CYS A 250 9.04 7.10 -6.55
C CYS A 250 10.34 7.88 -6.66
N THR A 251 10.76 8.13 -7.90
CA THR A 251 11.90 8.98 -8.24
C THR A 251 11.51 10.14 -9.16
N ALA A 252 10.40 10.02 -9.88
CA ALA A 252 9.84 11.05 -10.75
C ALA A 252 8.33 10.91 -10.93
N ASP A 253 7.66 11.95 -11.43
CA ASP A 253 6.19 11.98 -11.58
C ASP A 253 5.64 10.86 -12.45
N PHE A 254 6.36 10.44 -13.50
CA PHE A 254 5.92 9.36 -14.37
C PHE A 254 5.92 7.98 -13.67
N ASP A 255 6.58 7.83 -12.51
CA ASP A 255 6.42 6.64 -11.68
C ASP A 255 5.00 6.57 -11.12
N CYS A 256 4.38 7.71 -10.84
CA CYS A 256 3.11 7.77 -10.13
C CYS A 256 1.88 7.60 -11.05
N GLY A 257 0.71 7.44 -10.42
CA GLY A 257 -0.57 7.36 -11.09
C GLY A 257 -0.95 8.66 -11.82
N GLN A 258 -2.01 8.60 -12.62
CA GLN A 258 -2.48 9.77 -13.38
C GLN A 258 -2.89 10.89 -12.41
N GLY A 259 -2.33 12.09 -12.58
CA GLY A 259 -2.58 13.24 -11.70
C GLY A 259 -1.89 13.15 -10.33
N GLN A 260 -0.92 12.25 -10.20
CA GLN A 260 -0.05 12.17 -9.03
C GLN A 260 1.33 12.75 -9.32
N HIS A 261 2.00 13.18 -8.26
CA HIS A 261 3.33 13.75 -8.27
C HIS A 261 4.25 12.93 -7.40
N CYS A 262 5.52 12.88 -7.79
CA CYS A 262 6.57 12.35 -6.95
C CYS A 262 7.18 13.49 -6.13
N VAL A 263 6.93 13.48 -4.83
CA VAL A 263 7.40 14.54 -3.94
C VAL A 263 8.30 13.95 -2.85
N GLY A 264 9.31 14.70 -2.43
CA GLY A 264 10.16 14.30 -1.30
C GLY A 264 9.40 14.45 0.02
N ASP A 265 9.53 13.46 0.89
CA ASP A 265 9.12 13.57 2.29
C ASP A 265 10.12 14.37 3.15
N ALA A 266 9.91 14.44 4.47
CA ALA A 266 10.79 15.17 5.37
C ALA A 266 12.26 14.68 5.37
N ASP A 267 12.50 13.44 4.94
CA ASP A 267 13.81 12.81 4.87
C ASP A 267 14.37 12.83 3.42
N GLY A 268 13.61 13.42 2.48
CA GLY A 268 13.97 13.52 1.06
C GLY A 268 13.64 12.27 0.24
N ALA A 269 13.00 11.26 0.83
CA ALA A 269 12.58 10.07 0.10
C ALA A 269 11.33 10.40 -0.75
N GLY A 270 11.38 10.05 -2.03
CA GLY A 270 10.27 10.29 -2.96
C GLY A 270 9.07 9.40 -2.66
N PHE A 271 7.87 9.99 -2.63
CA PHE A 271 6.61 9.26 -2.57
C PHE A 271 5.55 9.84 -3.52
N CYS A 272 4.70 8.95 -4.03
CA CYS A 272 3.58 9.32 -4.88
C CYS A 272 2.45 9.94 -4.06
N THR A 273 1.89 11.03 -4.57
CA THR A 273 0.76 11.70 -3.93
C THR A 273 -0.15 12.39 -4.94
N ASN A 274 -1.43 12.51 -4.61
CA ASN A 274 -2.40 13.20 -5.46
C ASN A 274 -2.29 14.73 -5.26
N GLU A 275 -2.58 15.47 -6.32
CA GLU A 275 -2.91 16.89 -6.20
C GLU A 275 -4.15 17.10 -5.32
N CYS A 276 -4.19 18.25 -4.65
CA CYS A 276 -5.32 18.62 -3.82
C CYS A 276 -5.61 20.12 -3.90
N SER A 277 -6.87 20.48 -3.70
CA SER A 277 -7.27 21.87 -3.48
C SER A 277 -7.62 22.14 -2.01
N GLN A 278 -8.07 21.10 -1.31
CA GLN A 278 -8.54 21.15 0.07
C GLN A 278 -8.19 19.84 0.78
N GLY A 279 -8.15 19.85 2.12
CA GLY A 279 -7.84 18.65 2.91
C GLY A 279 -8.82 17.49 2.73
N LYS A 280 -10.04 17.73 2.25
CA LYS A 280 -11.04 16.66 1.99
C LYS A 280 -10.72 15.80 0.76
N ASN A 281 -9.82 16.26 -0.11
CA ASN A 281 -9.36 15.52 -1.28
C ASN A 281 -8.23 14.54 -0.93
N CYS A 282 -7.75 14.60 0.30
CA CYS A 282 -6.64 13.79 0.76
C CYS A 282 -7.12 12.61 1.62
N PRO A 283 -6.32 11.53 1.68
CA PRO A 283 -6.47 10.48 2.67
C PRO A 283 -6.58 11.05 4.10
N SER A 284 -7.21 10.32 5.01
CA SER A 284 -7.50 10.80 6.38
C SER A 284 -6.25 11.11 7.20
N ASP A 285 -5.14 10.47 6.85
CA ASP A 285 -3.80 10.60 7.42
C ASP A 285 -2.94 11.67 6.72
N ALA A 286 -3.50 12.40 5.75
CA ALA A 286 -2.81 13.43 4.99
C ALA A 286 -3.38 14.84 5.22
N VAL A 287 -2.62 15.84 4.82
CA VAL A 287 -3.02 17.25 4.73
C VAL A 287 -2.78 17.77 3.33
N CYS A 288 -3.67 18.62 2.84
CA CYS A 288 -3.42 19.33 1.60
C CYS A 288 -2.42 20.45 1.86
N ALA A 289 -1.18 20.28 1.39
CA ALA A 289 -0.06 21.16 1.67
C ALA A 289 0.53 21.75 0.39
N ASP A 290 1.03 22.98 0.50
CA ASP A 290 1.85 23.61 -0.53
C ASP A 290 3.32 23.33 -0.19
N ILE A 291 3.98 22.54 -1.05
CA ILE A 291 5.39 22.16 -0.86
C ILE A 291 6.34 23.06 -1.68
N GLY A 292 5.84 24.07 -2.37
CA GLY A 292 6.65 25.05 -3.11
C GLY A 292 7.21 24.58 -4.45
N ILE A 293 6.83 23.40 -4.94
CA ILE A 293 7.35 22.80 -6.20
C ILE A 293 6.26 22.76 -7.30
N GLY A 294 5.06 23.30 -7.04
CA GLY A 294 3.99 23.34 -8.03
C GLY A 294 2.60 23.31 -7.39
N PRO A 295 1.68 22.43 -7.83
CA PRO A 295 0.37 22.31 -7.22
C PRO A 295 0.48 21.86 -5.76
N LYS A 296 -0.58 22.14 -4.98
CA LYS A 296 -0.70 21.57 -3.64
C LYS A 296 -0.94 20.07 -3.74
N VAL A 297 -0.37 19.33 -2.80
CA VAL A 297 -0.43 17.86 -2.77
C VAL A 297 -0.86 17.34 -1.42
N CYS A 298 -1.31 16.09 -1.37
CA CYS A 298 -1.62 15.40 -0.12
C CYS A 298 -0.34 14.95 0.58
N PHE A 299 0.10 15.71 1.58
CA PHE A 299 1.32 15.42 2.33
C PHE A 299 0.98 14.62 3.60
N PRO A 300 1.69 13.52 3.91
CA PRO A 300 1.45 12.73 5.11
C PRO A 300 1.57 13.58 6.37
N ARG A 301 0.67 13.39 7.34
CA ARG A 301 0.74 14.09 8.64
C ARG A 301 1.95 13.70 9.47
N ALA A 302 2.38 12.44 9.33
CA ALA A 302 3.65 11.95 9.87
C ALA A 302 4.88 12.54 9.17
N GLN A 303 4.67 13.35 8.13
CA GLN A 303 5.68 13.96 7.27
C GLN A 303 6.53 12.99 6.44
N ARG A 304 6.28 11.68 6.57
CA ARG A 304 6.94 10.58 5.86
C ARG A 304 5.98 9.40 5.67
N CYS A 305 6.26 8.56 4.68
CA CYS A 305 5.46 7.36 4.39
C CYS A 305 5.98 6.09 5.08
N VAL A 306 7.27 6.08 5.41
CA VAL A 306 7.94 5.02 6.18
C VAL A 306 8.82 5.72 7.21
N GLY A 307 8.69 5.37 8.48
CA GLY A 307 9.52 5.95 9.54
C GLY A 307 10.60 5.01 10.04
N ASP A 308 11.04 5.24 11.28
CA ASP A 308 12.13 4.50 11.92
C ASP A 308 11.71 3.14 12.50
N GLY A 309 10.44 2.77 12.31
CA GLY A 309 9.86 1.54 12.81
C GLY A 309 9.56 1.56 14.31
N SER A 310 9.66 2.70 15.00
CA SER A 310 9.24 2.84 16.40
C SER A 310 7.71 2.79 16.56
N LEU A 311 7.21 2.74 17.80
CA LEU A 311 5.76 2.81 18.05
C LEU A 311 5.19 4.09 17.42
N CYS A 312 4.12 3.97 16.64
CA CYS A 312 3.51 5.06 15.86
C CYS A 312 4.31 5.57 14.65
N SER A 313 5.44 4.95 14.30
CA SER A 313 6.10 5.21 13.02
C SER A 313 5.18 4.83 11.85
N PRO A 314 5.05 5.63 10.78
CA PRO A 314 4.34 5.21 9.58
C PRO A 314 5.06 4.02 8.92
N CYS A 315 4.30 3.17 8.23
CA CYS A 315 4.80 1.93 7.63
C CYS A 315 3.95 1.51 6.44
N ARG A 316 4.51 0.69 5.56
CA ARG A 316 3.82 0.02 4.45
C ARG A 316 3.59 -1.46 4.76
N SER A 317 4.55 -2.12 5.42
CA SER A 317 4.46 -3.51 5.89
C SER A 317 5.18 -3.74 7.21
N ASP A 318 5.07 -4.95 7.77
CA ASP A 318 5.67 -5.31 9.05
C ASP A 318 7.21 -5.19 9.02
N ALA A 319 7.83 -5.32 7.84
CA ALA A 319 9.27 -5.12 7.66
C ALA A 319 9.73 -3.70 8.04
N ASP A 320 8.88 -2.69 7.83
CA ASP A 320 9.18 -1.29 8.18
C ASP A 320 9.12 -1.06 9.70
N CYS A 321 8.55 -2.00 10.46
CA CYS A 321 8.37 -1.88 11.89
C CYS A 321 9.46 -2.58 12.70
N GLY A 322 10.51 -3.09 12.06
CA GLY A 322 11.62 -3.79 12.71
C GLY A 322 11.20 -5.08 13.45
N GLU A 323 12.10 -5.60 14.27
CA GLU A 323 11.87 -6.84 15.01
C GLU A 323 10.67 -6.71 15.96
N ASP A 324 9.82 -7.74 16.01
CA ASP A 324 8.58 -7.78 16.79
C ASP A 324 7.59 -6.63 16.51
N GLY A 325 7.76 -5.89 15.40
CA GLY A 325 6.86 -4.84 14.95
C GLY A 325 5.76 -5.38 14.03
N ALA A 326 4.59 -4.74 14.07
CA ALA A 326 3.51 -5.01 13.13
C ALA A 326 3.01 -3.70 12.52
N CYS A 327 2.89 -3.65 11.20
CA CYS A 327 2.30 -2.53 10.51
C CYS A 327 0.78 -2.69 10.49
N VAL A 328 0.10 -1.85 11.26
CA VAL A 328 -1.34 -1.96 11.52
C VAL A 328 -2.09 -0.78 10.94
N GLN A 329 -3.32 -1.04 10.50
CA GLN A 329 -4.25 -0.04 9.98
C GLN A 329 -5.52 -0.02 10.83
N GLY A 330 -6.02 1.18 11.14
CA GLY A 330 -7.30 1.34 11.83
C GLY A 330 -8.50 1.19 10.88
N PRO A 331 -9.66 0.70 11.34
CA PRO A 331 -10.84 0.44 10.50
C PRO A 331 -11.47 1.67 9.84
N TYR A 332 -11.26 2.87 10.39
CA TYR A 332 -11.84 4.12 9.87
C TYR A 332 -10.79 5.09 9.33
N THR A 333 -9.58 4.60 9.06
CA THR A 333 -8.50 5.42 8.52
C THR A 333 -7.68 4.62 7.51
N THR A 334 -7.12 5.32 6.54
CA THR A 334 -6.08 4.79 5.65
C THR A 334 -4.71 4.78 6.31
N GLU A 335 -4.58 5.38 7.48
CA GLU A 335 -3.32 5.44 8.23
C GLU A 335 -2.80 4.05 8.57
N ARG A 336 -1.53 3.82 8.23
CA ARG A 336 -0.75 2.69 8.68
C ARG A 336 0.34 3.15 9.64
N SER A 337 0.46 2.46 10.76
CA SER A 337 1.48 2.77 11.76
C SER A 337 2.01 1.50 12.42
N CYS A 338 3.23 1.58 12.94
CA CYS A 338 3.87 0.48 13.63
C CYS A 338 3.28 0.32 15.03
N ALA A 339 2.74 -0.87 15.28
CA ALA A 339 2.48 -1.41 16.59
C ALA A 339 3.72 -2.17 17.09
N LYS A 340 3.93 -2.17 18.40
CA LYS A 340 5.08 -2.82 19.04
C LYS A 340 4.63 -3.82 20.08
N LYS A 341 5.26 -4.98 20.09
CA LYS A 341 5.05 -5.96 21.16
C LYS A 341 5.31 -5.33 22.52
N SER A 342 4.39 -5.57 23.44
CA SER A 342 4.51 -5.13 24.82
C SER A 342 5.55 -5.97 25.56
N THR A 343 6.28 -5.35 26.49
CA THR A 343 7.19 -6.06 27.40
C THR A 343 6.46 -6.84 28.50
N ILE A 344 5.15 -6.61 28.66
CA ILE A 344 4.28 -7.38 29.56
C ILE A 344 3.02 -7.83 28.81
N THR A 345 2.40 -8.93 29.24
CA THR A 345 1.10 -9.33 28.70
C THR A 345 0.07 -8.22 28.91
N CYS A 346 -0.58 -7.80 27.83
CA CYS A 346 -1.60 -6.77 27.90
C CYS A 346 -2.81 -7.34 28.65
N THR A 347 -3.05 -6.88 29.87
CA THR A 347 -4.26 -7.22 30.62
C THR A 347 -5.30 -6.15 30.36
N LEU A 348 -6.32 -6.50 29.56
CA LEU A 348 -7.50 -5.65 29.42
C LEU A 348 -8.22 -5.65 30.78
N THR A 349 -8.17 -4.53 31.49
CA THR A 349 -9.10 -4.28 32.59
C THR A 349 -10.31 -3.58 32.01
N THR A 350 -11.47 -4.17 32.22
CA THR A 350 -12.76 -3.52 31.94
C THR A 350 -13.26 -2.84 33.21
N ASP A 351 -14.00 -1.75 33.05
CA ASP A 351 -14.77 -1.19 34.15
C ASP A 351 -15.96 -2.11 34.49
N LEU A 352 -16.72 -1.71 35.51
CA LEU A 352 -17.93 -2.42 35.96
C LEU A 352 -19.01 -2.53 34.86
N ASN A 353 -18.90 -1.78 33.77
CA ASN A 353 -19.80 -1.82 32.63
C ASN A 353 -19.23 -2.61 31.45
N GLY A 354 -18.09 -3.28 31.62
CA GLY A 354 -17.42 -4.01 30.54
C GLY A 354 -16.67 -3.12 29.56
N LYS A 355 -16.57 -1.80 29.81
CA LYS A 355 -15.82 -0.88 28.94
C LYS A 355 -14.34 -0.99 29.27
N PRO A 356 -13.45 -1.16 28.28
CA PRO A 356 -12.02 -1.14 28.55
C PRO A 356 -11.63 0.17 29.22
N ILE A 357 -11.07 0.08 30.42
CA ILE A 357 -10.43 1.20 31.10
C ILE A 357 -8.94 1.08 30.84
N GLN A 358 -8.38 2.07 30.14
CA GLN A 358 -6.98 2.37 30.34
C GLN A 358 -6.86 2.87 31.77
N LYS A 359 -6.48 1.99 32.70
CA LYS A 359 -6.20 2.41 34.07
C LYS A 359 -4.97 3.31 33.99
N GLN A 360 -5.19 4.63 34.00
CA GLN A 360 -4.12 5.62 34.00
C GLN A 360 -3.13 5.27 35.12
N GLY A 361 -1.85 5.21 34.78
CA GLY A 361 -0.77 4.85 35.71
C GLY A 361 -0.41 3.36 35.78
N VAL A 362 -1.06 2.47 35.01
CA VAL A 362 -0.54 1.11 34.82
C VAL A 362 0.55 1.15 33.77
N ASN A 363 1.75 0.72 34.14
CA ASN A 363 2.81 0.47 33.18
C ASN A 363 2.33 -0.65 32.25
N LEU A 364 1.97 -0.30 31.02
CA LEU A 364 1.49 -1.25 30.01
C LEU A 364 2.64 -2.03 29.36
N GLY A 365 3.89 -1.80 29.77
CA GLY A 365 5.07 -2.35 29.11
C GLY A 365 5.28 -1.82 27.68
N CYS A 366 4.58 -0.75 27.32
CA CYS A 366 4.65 -0.15 25.99
C CYS A 366 5.87 0.79 25.87
N PRO A 367 6.55 0.79 24.71
CA PRO A 367 7.55 1.81 24.40
C PRO A 367 6.97 3.22 24.51
N ALA A 368 7.82 4.20 24.81
CA ALA A 368 7.42 5.60 24.79
C ALA A 368 7.03 6.05 23.38
N LEU A 369 6.05 6.94 23.29
CA LEU A 369 5.74 7.62 22.03
C LEU A 369 6.86 8.58 21.62
N PRO A 370 7.03 8.80 20.31
CA PRO A 370 7.77 9.94 19.78
C PRO A 370 7.36 11.24 20.47
N GLY A 371 8.34 12.13 20.74
CA GLY A 371 8.14 13.31 21.57
C GLY A 371 7.06 14.27 21.06
N ASP A 372 6.86 14.33 19.76
CA ASP A 372 5.84 15.12 19.07
C ASP A 372 4.41 14.57 19.20
N LEU A 373 4.25 13.29 19.54
CA LEU A 373 2.96 12.66 19.81
C LEU A 373 2.58 12.63 21.30
N GLN A 374 3.51 12.95 22.21
CA GLN A 374 3.25 12.92 23.64
C GLN A 374 2.14 13.91 24.02
N GLY A 375 1.08 13.39 24.64
CA GLY A 375 -0.10 14.16 25.03
C GLY A 375 -1.13 14.41 23.92
N GLN A 376 -0.84 14.01 22.67
CA GLN A 376 -1.78 14.12 21.55
C GLN A 376 -2.49 12.78 21.24
N VAL A 377 -1.75 11.68 21.42
CA VAL A 377 -2.18 10.31 21.12
C VAL A 377 -2.11 9.47 22.40
N GLY A 378 -3.12 8.65 22.64
CA GLY A 378 -3.09 7.65 23.70
C GLY A 378 -2.37 6.38 23.23
N VAL A 379 -1.72 5.65 24.14
CA VAL A 379 -1.16 4.32 23.82
C VAL A 379 -2.09 3.25 24.36
N GLY A 380 -2.60 2.39 23.49
CA GLY A 380 -3.36 1.20 23.86
C GLY A 380 -2.50 -0.06 23.79
N CYS A 381 -2.76 -1.02 24.68
CA CYS A 381 -2.14 -2.34 24.69
C CYS A 381 -3.26 -3.37 24.41
N ARG A 382 -3.20 -4.10 23.31
CA ARG A 382 -4.25 -5.08 22.95
C ARG A 382 -4.00 -6.39 23.69
N GLY A 383 -4.90 -6.80 24.58
CA GLY A 383 -4.85 -8.12 25.22
C GLY A 383 -5.07 -9.29 24.25
N ARG A 384 -4.68 -10.50 24.66
CA ARG A 384 -5.15 -11.75 24.01
C ARG A 384 -6.68 -11.75 23.99
N LYS A 385 -7.27 -12.27 22.90
CA LYS A 385 -8.72 -12.47 22.68
C LYS A 385 -9.37 -13.13 23.91
N ALA A 386 -9.71 -12.35 24.93
CA ALA A 386 -10.59 -12.74 26.00
C ALA A 386 -11.96 -12.19 25.61
N ASP A 387 -12.68 -13.05 24.90
CA ASP A 387 -14.10 -13.01 24.60
C ASP A 387 -14.63 -11.85 23.75
N ASP A 388 -15.37 -12.22 22.69
CA ASP A 388 -16.24 -11.36 21.88
C ASP A 388 -17.32 -10.59 22.71
N SER A 389 -17.34 -10.77 24.02
CA SER A 389 -18.26 -10.15 24.97
C SER A 389 -17.89 -8.72 25.38
N THR A 390 -16.62 -8.30 25.22
CA THR A 390 -16.14 -6.98 25.71
C THR A 390 -16.39 -5.82 24.74
N GLY A 391 -17.00 -6.07 23.57
CA GLY A 391 -17.29 -5.02 22.59
C GLY A 391 -16.07 -4.45 21.86
N LEU A 392 -14.85 -4.68 22.35
CA LEU A 392 -13.59 -4.32 21.67
C LEU A 392 -13.40 -5.09 20.35
N SER A 393 -13.96 -6.30 20.23
CA SER A 393 -14.03 -7.06 18.98
C SER A 393 -14.82 -6.29 17.90
N ARG A 394 -15.75 -5.38 18.29
CA ARG A 394 -16.50 -4.53 17.36
C ARG A 394 -15.73 -3.31 16.86
N ILE A 395 -14.60 -2.94 17.48
CA ILE A 395 -13.82 -1.75 17.11
C ILE A 395 -12.88 -2.04 15.92
N GLY A 396 -13.10 -3.12 15.17
CA GLY A 396 -12.39 -3.36 13.90
C GLY A 396 -10.86 -3.46 14.00
N VAL A 397 -10.30 -3.62 15.20
CA VAL A 397 -8.84 -3.74 15.46
C VAL A 397 -8.32 -5.15 15.17
N ALA A 398 -8.97 -5.87 14.24
CA ALA A 398 -8.54 -7.21 13.82
C ALA A 398 -7.07 -7.22 13.37
N SER A 399 -6.59 -6.08 12.85
CA SER A 399 -5.23 -5.87 12.36
C SER A 399 -4.14 -5.84 13.44
N VAL A 400 -4.42 -5.53 14.71
CA VAL A 400 -3.38 -5.36 15.75
C VAL A 400 -3.13 -6.68 16.47
N PRO A 401 -1.92 -7.27 16.51
CA PRO A 401 -1.71 -8.55 17.20
C PRO A 401 -2.01 -8.48 18.71
N ALA A 402 -2.23 -9.64 19.33
CA ALA A 402 -2.33 -9.71 20.79
C ALA A 402 -1.00 -9.40 21.46
N ASP A 403 -1.06 -8.74 22.61
CA ASP A 403 0.06 -8.24 23.39
C ASP A 403 0.88 -7.14 22.69
N TYR A 404 0.24 -6.35 21.81
CA TYR A 404 0.87 -5.24 21.10
C TYR A 404 0.33 -3.88 21.55
N CYS A 405 1.26 -2.94 21.66
CA CYS A 405 1.04 -1.53 21.86
C CYS A 405 0.82 -0.82 20.53
N THR A 406 -0.18 0.05 20.47
CA THR A 406 -0.54 0.84 19.29
C THR A 406 -1.01 2.22 19.70
N GLY A 407 -0.87 3.21 18.82
CA GLY A 407 -1.46 4.53 19.04
C GLY A 407 -2.98 4.49 18.87
N MET A 408 -3.65 5.27 19.71
CA MET A 408 -5.09 5.45 19.69
C MET A 408 -5.43 6.93 19.73
N TYR A 409 -6.35 7.35 18.86
CA TYR A 409 -6.92 8.69 18.88
C TYR A 409 -8.41 8.64 19.20
N ALA A 410 -8.93 9.73 19.76
CA ALA A 410 -10.35 9.87 20.02
C ALA A 410 -11.12 10.06 18.71
N PHE A 411 -12.17 9.27 18.51
CA PHE A 411 -13.07 9.34 17.36
C PHE A 411 -14.52 9.34 17.84
N GLY A 412 -15.14 10.52 17.90
CA GLY A 412 -16.46 10.69 18.50
C GLY A 412 -16.46 10.32 19.98
N THR A 413 -17.28 9.36 20.38
CA THR A 413 -17.34 8.82 21.75
C THR A 413 -16.44 7.61 21.99
N ASP A 414 -15.77 7.14 20.94
CA ASP A 414 -14.94 5.94 20.93
C ASP A 414 -13.47 6.27 20.62
N TYR A 415 -12.65 5.22 20.54
CA TYR A 415 -11.24 5.32 20.17
C TYR A 415 -10.99 4.48 18.92
N ASN A 416 -10.04 4.93 18.10
CA ASN A 416 -9.63 4.21 16.91
C ASN A 416 -8.11 4.08 16.85
N VAL A 417 -7.62 3.06 16.15
CA VAL A 417 -6.19 2.85 15.91
C VAL A 417 -5.68 3.88 14.93
N GLY A 418 -4.62 4.58 15.34
CA GLY A 418 -3.98 5.62 14.56
C GLY A 418 -3.20 6.57 15.47
N CYS A 419 -2.17 7.19 14.90
CA CYS A 419 -1.27 8.12 15.58
C CYS A 419 -1.32 9.50 14.93
N TRP A 420 -1.52 9.54 13.62
CA TRP A 420 -1.44 10.74 12.80
C TRP A 420 -2.79 11.13 12.18
N SER A 421 -3.79 10.26 12.26
CA SER A 421 -5.14 10.53 11.76
C SER A 421 -5.73 11.81 12.34
N ARG A 422 -6.41 12.59 11.50
CA ARG A 422 -7.07 13.82 11.93
C ARG A 422 -8.12 13.50 12.99
N GLN A 423 -8.04 14.16 14.15
CA GLN A 423 -9.18 14.22 15.07
C GLN A 423 -10.29 15.05 14.41
N THR A 424 -11.38 14.40 14.03
CA THR A 424 -12.62 15.09 13.66
C THR A 424 -13.20 15.66 14.95
N LYS A 425 -13.02 16.97 15.17
CA LYS A 425 -13.70 17.69 16.24
C LYS A 425 -15.18 17.81 15.96
#